data_AF-A0A2D8CDE3-F1
#
_entry.id   AF-A0A2D8CDE3-F1
#
_cell.length_a   1.000
_cell.length_b   1.000
_cell.length_c   1.000
_cell.angle_alpha   90.00
_cell.angle_beta   90.00
_cell.angle_gamma   90.00
#
_symmetry.space_group_name_H-M   'P 1'
#
loop_
_entity.id
_entity.type
_entity.pdbx_description
1 polymer ?
#
loop_
_entity_poly.entity_id
_entity_poly.type
_entity_poly.pdbx_seq_one_letter_code
_entity_poly.pdbx_strand_id
1 'polypeptide(L)'
;MGIKKALLLLAVCIAAMLNQSCSSTSWVITDEEAMDINDFELISSRFYLESSKGISPTQPLVYFDLKSINTYEYAQRIETERYIQRYRPRLGYVLLGAAGAGISYYAAFSDQLLDRPSDIQRYALTGAGTLLTGLSFLNMKPVGEPTRTGESRLLRQTGTIQEVDTTDARPYDTQDPAIKITYNGQLIAENTAWNFNGGRINVNLAEEVDASLFGENPRSNIRVTATYDTLNQTKEVPVQSVFEQFIVVDVQITALRNEPESNPGNVLTDLAEGSQLKLISKEGEWYKVLYGISETWVSANDVRTIWRPSEFASDLSVIAIPNVPFGSIDVERNIPVLGRSSINSAAFILSNNQYDGEISERIYGQRDAKLMEEYFIQGFGVRGTRVVKAMNAANDRIVERAYSRLASSMSESRQNLRVYINGYAEIRDSQVFLLGSDLDSNGENQYIDLQKLFRAFNNLELNSILIVADLDILNQDGSTEPLQNLASIVTDANFGAAVFFSSRPDQRSGIYSSNNGDQNRHSIFTYFMAEAIKERNMTMNSVFNHLDRNVPFTSRSLYDRPQNPLFFGNGDLGLLE
;
A
#
# COMPACT_ATOMS: atom_id res chain seq x y z
N MET A 1 10.96 9.51 107.02
CA MET A 1 10.92 8.92 105.65
C MET A 1 10.01 9.68 104.66
N GLY A 2 9.41 10.83 105.01
CA GLY A 2 8.46 11.56 104.13
C GLY A 2 9.06 12.57 103.15
N ILE A 3 10.18 13.23 103.48
CA ILE A 3 10.74 14.35 102.68
C ILE A 3 11.33 13.88 101.35
N LYS A 4 11.97 12.70 101.30
CA LYS A 4 12.56 12.16 100.05
C LYS A 4 11.51 11.81 98.99
N LYS A 5 10.30 11.36 99.39
CA LYS A 5 9.21 11.06 98.46
C LYS A 5 8.58 12.34 97.89
N ALA A 6 8.45 13.39 98.69
CA ALA A 6 7.94 14.69 98.25
C ALA A 6 8.89 15.39 97.26
N LEU A 7 10.21 15.35 97.52
CA LEU A 7 11.22 15.90 96.62
C LEU A 7 11.30 15.15 95.28
N LEU A 8 11.13 13.82 95.31
CA LEU A 8 11.05 13.00 94.10
C LEU A 8 9.77 13.34 93.29
N LEU A 9 8.63 13.53 93.96
CA LEU A 9 7.37 13.92 93.29
C LEU A 9 7.47 15.31 92.65
N LEU A 10 8.08 16.27 93.34
CA LEU A 10 8.31 17.63 92.81
C LEU A 10 9.24 17.60 91.59
N ALA A 11 10.33 16.82 91.65
CA ALA A 11 11.25 16.65 90.54
C ALA A 11 10.56 15.99 89.32
N VAL A 12 9.68 15.01 89.56
CA VAL A 12 8.87 14.37 88.51
C VAL A 12 7.85 15.35 87.92
N CYS A 13 7.18 16.17 88.72
CA CYS A 13 6.26 17.20 88.23
C CYS A 13 6.97 18.28 87.39
N ILE A 14 8.16 18.73 87.81
CA ILE A 14 8.96 19.68 87.04
C ILE A 14 9.44 19.05 85.72
N ALA A 15 9.88 17.79 85.75
CA ALA A 15 10.26 17.05 84.54
C ALA A 15 9.07 16.82 83.60
N ALA A 16 7.86 16.63 84.12
CA ALA A 16 6.64 16.51 83.33
C ALA A 16 6.25 17.84 82.67
N MET A 17 6.36 18.97 83.39
CA MET A 17 6.10 20.30 82.82
C MET A 17 7.14 20.73 81.78
N LEU A 18 8.40 20.33 81.94
CA LEU A 18 9.45 20.55 80.94
C LEU A 18 9.22 19.81 79.61
N ASN A 19 8.39 18.76 79.62
CA ASN A 19 8.02 17.98 78.42
C ASN A 19 6.71 18.42 77.77
N GLN A 20 5.97 19.38 78.35
CA GLN A 20 4.79 19.93 77.70
C GLN A 20 5.21 21.02 76.70
N SER A 21 5.18 20.70 75.41
CA SER A 21 5.39 21.66 74.34
C SER A 21 4.12 22.44 74.05
N CYS A 22 4.18 23.77 74.05
CA CYS A 22 3.10 24.61 73.53
C CYS A 22 3.28 24.79 72.03
N SER A 23 2.19 24.76 71.26
CA SER A 23 2.20 25.08 69.83
C SER A 23 1.63 26.48 69.61
N SER A 24 2.23 27.22 68.66
CA SER A 24 1.66 28.45 68.11
C SER A 24 1.50 28.29 66.60
N THR A 25 0.55 29.03 66.03
CA THR A 25 0.28 29.02 64.59
C THR A 25 0.58 30.39 63.99
N SER A 26 1.33 30.43 62.88
CA SER A 26 1.63 31.64 62.12
C SER A 26 1.28 31.46 60.65
N TRP A 27 0.80 32.53 60.02
CA TRP A 27 0.60 32.60 58.57
C TRP A 27 1.83 33.24 57.94
N VAL A 28 2.39 32.60 56.92
CA VAL A 28 3.59 33.06 56.20
C VAL A 28 3.23 33.24 54.73
N ILE A 29 3.70 34.34 54.12
CA ILE A 29 3.53 34.60 52.69
C ILE A 29 4.42 33.61 51.92
N THR A 30 3.82 32.85 51.02
CA THR A 30 4.52 31.85 50.21
C THR A 30 4.69 32.31 48.77
N ASP A 31 3.72 33.05 48.24
CA ASP A 31 3.77 33.63 46.90
C ASP A 31 3.01 34.97 46.88
N GLU A 32 3.63 36.02 46.32
CA GLU A 32 3.03 37.35 46.21
C GLU A 32 2.22 37.54 44.91
N GLU A 33 2.40 36.63 43.94
CA GLU A 33 1.83 36.65 42.60
C GLU A 33 0.98 35.41 42.29
N ALA A 34 0.47 34.73 43.33
CA ALA A 34 -0.32 33.51 43.18
C ALA A 34 -1.62 33.77 42.41
N MET A 35 -1.91 32.92 41.44
CA MET A 35 -3.09 33.01 40.58
C MET A 35 -4.34 32.48 41.30
N ASP A 36 -5.39 33.30 41.42
CA ASP A 36 -6.68 32.85 41.92
C ASP A 36 -7.51 32.23 40.79
N ILE A 37 -7.45 30.91 40.65
CA ILE A 37 -8.14 30.15 39.61
C ILE A 37 -9.68 30.34 39.65
N ASN A 38 -10.23 30.78 40.80
CA ASN A 38 -11.69 30.99 40.92
C ASN A 38 -12.14 32.40 40.56
N ASP A 39 -11.22 33.35 40.47
CA ASP A 39 -11.51 34.78 40.22
C ASP A 39 -10.92 35.16 38.85
N PHE A 40 -11.70 34.87 37.82
CA PHE A 40 -11.31 35.06 36.43
C PHE A 40 -12.40 35.76 35.61
N GLU A 41 -11.96 36.54 34.63
CA GLU A 41 -12.82 37.17 33.64
C GLU A 41 -12.39 36.77 32.23
N LEU A 42 -13.35 36.41 31.37
CA LEU A 42 -13.09 36.17 29.95
C LEU A 42 -12.96 37.51 29.23
N ILE A 43 -11.75 37.83 28.78
CA ILE A 43 -11.44 39.10 28.11
C ILE A 43 -11.82 39.07 26.64
N SER A 44 -11.45 37.99 25.95
CA SER A 44 -11.73 37.86 24.53
C SER A 44 -11.76 36.40 24.08
N SER A 45 -12.56 36.15 23.04
CA SER A 45 -12.63 34.86 22.35
C SER A 45 -12.37 35.07 20.87
N ARG A 46 -11.46 34.29 20.29
CA ARG A 46 -11.20 34.25 18.85
C ARG A 46 -11.51 32.85 18.32
N PHE A 47 -12.40 32.77 17.34
CA PHE A 47 -12.77 31.50 16.72
C PHE A 47 -11.87 31.17 15.53
N TYR A 48 -11.64 29.88 15.31
CA TYR A 48 -11.00 29.35 14.11
C TYR A 48 -11.45 27.92 13.85
N LEU A 49 -11.24 27.43 12.63
CA LEU A 49 -11.51 26.04 12.25
C LEU A 49 -10.21 25.24 12.26
N GLU A 50 -10.20 24.12 12.98
CA GLU A 50 -9.10 23.15 12.97
C GLU A 50 -9.47 21.95 12.09
N SER A 51 -8.59 21.58 11.16
CA SER A 51 -8.80 20.43 10.27
C SER A 51 -8.17 19.14 10.81
N SER A 52 -8.73 17.97 10.47
CA SER A 52 -8.22 16.65 10.87
C SER A 52 -6.75 16.39 10.48
N LYS A 53 -6.06 15.56 11.28
CA LYS A 53 -4.64 15.21 11.09
C LYS A 53 -4.39 13.92 10.31
N GLY A 54 -5.33 12.97 10.30
CA GLY A 54 -5.19 11.67 9.62
C GLY A 54 -6.44 11.32 8.82
N ILE A 55 -6.23 10.87 7.58
CA ILE A 55 -7.26 10.41 6.64
C ILE A 55 -6.72 9.11 6.04
N SER A 56 -7.55 8.09 5.90
CA SER A 56 -7.19 6.82 5.25
C SER A 56 -8.29 6.40 4.28
N PRO A 57 -7.99 5.54 3.28
CA PRO A 57 -9.02 5.07 2.35
C PRO A 57 -10.19 4.33 3.02
N THR A 58 -9.92 3.67 4.14
CA THR A 58 -10.94 3.00 4.98
C THR A 58 -11.74 3.96 5.87
N GLN A 59 -11.24 5.18 6.09
CA GLN A 59 -11.89 6.26 6.83
C GLN A 59 -11.67 7.60 6.11
N PRO A 60 -12.28 7.80 4.93
CA PRO A 60 -12.05 8.96 4.06
C PRO A 60 -12.76 10.23 4.55
N LEU A 61 -12.77 10.44 5.87
CA LEU A 61 -13.52 11.49 6.55
C LEU A 61 -12.62 12.69 6.86
N VAL A 62 -13.05 13.87 6.41
CA VAL A 62 -12.42 15.16 6.78
C VAL A 62 -13.30 15.83 7.83
N TYR A 63 -12.66 16.22 8.93
CA TYR A 63 -13.30 17.00 9.98
C TYR A 63 -12.78 18.42 10.01
N PHE A 64 -13.70 19.36 10.23
CA PHE A 64 -13.37 20.73 10.62
C PHE A 64 -14.06 21.03 11.96
N ASP A 65 -13.25 21.22 12.99
CA ASP A 65 -13.69 21.49 14.35
C ASP A 65 -13.61 22.99 14.62
N LEU A 66 -14.72 23.57 15.09
CA LEU A 66 -14.75 24.94 15.56
C LEU A 66 -14.08 25.02 16.93
N LYS A 67 -13.01 25.80 17.01
CA LYS A 67 -12.24 26.05 18.23
C LYS A 67 -12.34 27.51 18.62
N SER A 68 -12.25 27.78 19.92
CA SER A 68 -12.09 29.13 20.46
C SER A 68 -10.79 29.24 21.24
N ILE A 69 -10.01 30.26 20.90
CA ILE A 69 -8.90 30.75 21.71
C ILE A 69 -9.48 31.77 22.68
N ASN A 70 -9.55 31.41 23.95
CA ASN A 70 -10.09 32.23 25.02
C ASN A 70 -8.93 32.82 25.82
N THR A 71 -8.96 34.14 26.01
CA THR A 71 -8.03 34.83 26.90
C THR A 71 -8.74 35.14 28.21
N TYR A 72 -8.26 34.51 29.28
CA TYR A 72 -8.77 34.72 30.63
C TYR A 72 -7.81 35.63 31.39
N GLU A 73 -8.36 36.59 32.12
CA GLU A 73 -7.62 37.39 33.08
C GLU A 73 -7.94 36.87 34.49
N TYR A 74 -6.92 36.41 35.19
CA TYR A 74 -7.01 35.94 36.57
C TYR A 74 -6.50 37.00 37.53
N ALA A 75 -7.16 37.16 38.67
CA ALA A 75 -6.66 38.00 39.74
C ALA A 75 -5.43 37.34 40.41
N GLN A 76 -4.31 38.07 40.50
CA GLN A 76 -3.17 37.65 41.33
C GLN A 76 -3.40 38.12 42.76
N ARG A 77 -3.18 37.24 43.74
CA ARG A 77 -3.37 37.51 45.16
C ARG A 77 -2.19 36.96 45.96
N ILE A 78 -1.94 37.56 47.12
CA ILE A 78 -0.91 37.06 48.04
C ILE A 78 -1.39 35.73 48.64
N GLU A 79 -0.68 34.64 48.37
CA GLU A 79 -0.90 33.36 49.03
C GLU A 79 -0.18 33.32 50.38
N THR A 80 -0.92 32.94 51.40
CA THR A 80 -0.37 32.67 52.73
C THR A 80 -0.68 31.26 53.15
N GLU A 81 0.28 30.63 53.80
CA GLU A 81 0.14 29.29 54.34
C GLU A 81 0.31 29.28 55.84
N ARG A 82 -0.45 28.41 56.49
CA ARG A 82 -0.37 28.25 57.93
C ARG A 82 0.69 27.24 58.32
N TYR A 83 1.59 27.68 59.18
CA TYR A 83 2.61 26.85 59.81
C TYR A 83 2.35 26.71 61.31
N ILE A 84 2.69 25.55 61.86
CA ILE A 84 2.70 25.29 63.29
C ILE A 84 4.14 25.24 63.79
N GLN A 85 4.45 26.07 64.78
CA GLN A 85 5.73 26.06 65.48
C GLN A 85 5.53 25.53 66.89
N ARG A 86 6.33 24.53 67.28
CA ARG A 86 6.38 24.04 68.65
C ARG A 86 7.41 24.82 69.45
N TYR A 87 7.07 25.12 70.70
CA TYR A 87 7.91 25.83 71.65
C TYR A 87 8.12 24.98 72.91
N ARG A 88 9.30 25.12 73.52
CA ARG A 88 9.61 24.53 74.84
C ARG A 88 10.18 25.56 75.79
N PRO A 89 9.93 25.46 77.11
CA PRO A 89 10.57 26.31 78.10
C PRO A 89 12.10 26.24 78.01
N ARG A 90 12.78 27.37 78.22
CA ARG A 90 14.24 27.39 78.30
C ARG A 90 14.67 26.84 79.67
N LEU A 91 15.29 25.66 79.69
CA LEU A 91 15.72 24.97 80.91
C LEU A 91 16.45 25.90 81.91
N GLY A 92 17.35 26.76 81.43
CA GLY A 92 18.08 27.70 82.28
C GLY A 92 17.18 28.68 83.04
N TYR A 93 16.12 29.18 82.40
CA TYR A 93 15.15 30.08 83.05
C TYR A 93 14.26 29.34 84.04
N VAL A 94 13.81 28.13 83.69
CA VAL A 94 13.04 27.26 84.61
C VAL A 94 13.85 26.91 85.84
N LEU A 95 15.13 26.57 85.68
CA LEU A 95 16.05 26.29 86.80
C LEU A 95 16.29 27.52 87.67
N LEU A 96 16.52 28.70 87.06
CA LEU A 96 16.66 29.97 87.78
C LEU A 96 15.41 30.30 88.59
N GLY A 97 14.23 30.17 87.99
CA GLY A 97 12.96 30.38 88.66
C GLY A 97 12.71 29.40 89.80
N ALA A 98 12.99 28.11 89.58
CA ALA A 98 12.88 27.07 90.60
C ALA A 98 13.87 27.27 91.76
N ALA A 99 15.10 27.72 91.48
CA ALA A 99 16.08 28.04 92.50
C ALA A 99 15.64 29.25 93.33
N GLY A 100 15.22 30.34 92.68
CA GLY A 100 14.66 31.52 93.35
C GLY A 100 13.42 31.21 94.19
N ALA A 101 12.53 30.38 93.66
CA ALA A 101 11.36 29.89 94.38
C ALA A 101 11.72 29.00 95.57
N GLY A 102 12.67 28.08 95.39
CA GLY A 102 13.17 27.21 96.46
C GLY A 102 13.77 28.02 97.60
N ILE A 103 14.58 29.04 97.30
CA ILE A 103 15.13 29.96 98.31
C ILE A 103 13.99 30.73 99.01
N SER A 104 13.01 31.22 98.25
CA SER A 104 11.87 31.97 98.81
C SER A 104 11.03 31.10 99.76
N TYR A 105 10.70 29.87 99.37
CA TYR A 105 9.97 28.94 100.22
C TYR A 105 10.81 28.49 101.43
N TYR A 106 12.09 28.22 101.22
CA TYR A 106 12.98 27.84 102.31
C TYR A 106 13.09 28.96 103.35
N ALA A 107 13.26 30.21 102.92
CA ALA A 107 13.25 31.37 103.82
C ALA A 107 11.90 31.58 104.54
N ALA A 108 10.77 31.18 103.94
CA ALA A 108 9.47 31.27 104.58
C ALA A 108 9.28 30.23 105.71
N PHE A 109 9.83 29.02 105.56
CA PHE A 109 9.54 27.89 106.45
C PHE A 109 10.74 27.39 107.27
N SER A 110 11.91 28.00 107.13
CA SER A 110 13.13 27.67 107.87
C SER A 110 13.61 28.86 108.70
N ASP A 111 13.93 28.61 109.98
CA ASP A 111 14.49 29.61 110.88
C ASP A 111 16.00 29.85 110.64
N GLN A 112 16.63 29.12 109.70
CA GLN A 112 18.07 29.26 109.41
C GLN A 112 18.42 30.48 108.56
N LEU A 113 17.48 30.97 107.74
CA LEU A 113 17.74 32.09 106.82
C LEU A 113 17.09 33.39 107.29
N LEU A 114 15.96 33.28 108.00
CA LEU A 114 15.29 34.37 108.69
C LEU A 114 14.90 33.85 110.08
N ASP A 115 15.35 34.51 111.15
CA ASP A 115 15.08 34.07 112.51
C ASP A 115 13.62 34.42 112.88
N ARG A 116 12.75 33.41 112.98
CA ARG A 116 11.31 33.51 113.28
C ARG A 116 10.52 34.50 112.39
N PRO A 117 10.35 34.21 111.09
CA PRO A 117 9.63 35.09 110.17
C PRO A 117 8.16 35.23 110.57
N SER A 118 7.61 36.44 110.45
CA SER A 118 6.19 36.72 110.76
C SER A 118 5.25 36.12 109.70
N ASP A 119 3.98 35.91 110.05
CA ASP A 119 3.02 35.29 109.12
C ASP A 119 2.89 36.07 107.81
N ILE A 120 2.91 37.40 107.84
CA ILE A 120 2.86 38.25 106.64
C ILE A 120 4.10 38.02 105.76
N GLN A 121 5.30 37.92 106.35
CA GLN A 121 6.52 37.65 105.60
C GLN A 121 6.50 36.25 104.99
N ARG A 122 5.97 35.25 105.70
CA ARG A 122 5.77 33.90 105.16
C ARG A 122 4.86 33.90 103.94
N TYR A 123 3.73 34.60 103.99
CA TYR A 123 2.83 34.71 102.84
C TYR A 123 3.46 35.46 101.67
N ALA A 124 4.18 36.56 101.91
CA ALA A 124 4.86 37.33 100.86
C ALA A 124 5.96 36.51 100.17
N LEU A 125 6.79 35.79 100.93
CA LEU A 125 7.83 34.92 100.39
C LEU A 125 7.25 33.72 99.64
N THR A 126 6.17 33.13 100.15
CA THR A 126 5.44 32.06 99.45
C THR A 126 4.85 32.58 98.13
N GLY A 127 4.26 33.77 98.13
CA GLY A 127 3.75 34.43 96.94
C GLY A 127 4.85 34.75 95.92
N ALA A 128 5.99 35.28 96.37
CA ALA A 128 7.15 35.56 95.52
C ALA A 128 7.72 34.28 94.90
N GLY A 129 7.86 33.20 95.67
CA GLY A 129 8.29 31.90 95.14
C GLY A 129 7.32 31.32 94.12
N THR A 130 6.02 31.48 94.34
CA THR A 130 4.98 31.08 93.39
C THR A 130 5.08 31.87 92.08
N LEU A 131 5.25 33.20 92.16
CA LEU A 131 5.41 34.09 91.00
C LEU A 131 6.68 33.79 90.20
N LEU A 132 7.82 33.61 90.87
CA LEU A 132 9.09 33.27 90.23
C LEU A 132 9.01 31.94 89.50
N THR A 133 8.32 30.96 90.09
CA THR A 133 8.05 29.69 89.43
C THR A 133 7.20 29.91 88.18
N GLY A 134 6.10 30.67 88.26
CA GLY A 134 5.22 30.95 87.12
C GLY A 134 5.91 31.68 85.98
N LEU A 135 6.64 32.76 86.26
CA LEU A 135 7.35 33.57 85.25
C LEU A 135 8.44 32.77 84.53
N SER A 136 9.04 31.79 85.20
CA SER A 136 10.11 30.97 84.62
C SER A 136 9.67 30.12 83.42
N PHE A 137 8.38 29.79 83.34
CA PHE A 137 7.80 29.03 82.23
C PHE A 137 7.38 29.89 81.04
N LEU A 138 7.36 31.23 81.17
CA LEU A 138 6.97 32.13 80.08
C LEU A 138 8.08 32.33 79.03
N ASN A 139 9.34 32.07 79.38
CA ASN A 139 10.46 32.21 78.44
C ASN A 139 10.71 30.92 77.66
N MET A 140 10.16 30.85 76.44
CA MET A 140 10.22 29.67 75.58
C MET A 140 11.19 29.86 74.40
N LYS A 141 11.61 28.75 73.78
CA LYS A 141 12.36 28.74 72.51
C LYS A 141 11.70 27.82 71.48
N PRO A 142 11.78 28.13 70.17
CA PRO A 142 11.25 27.26 69.13
C PRO A 142 12.02 25.92 69.09
N VAL A 143 11.33 24.87 68.65
CA VAL A 143 11.85 23.51 68.50
C VAL A 143 11.60 23.04 67.08
N GLY A 144 12.69 22.79 66.33
CA GLY A 144 12.63 22.32 64.95
C GLY A 144 12.13 23.39 63.97
N GLU A 145 12.09 23.01 62.69
CA GLU A 145 11.54 23.84 61.62
C GLU A 145 10.01 23.90 61.70
N PRO A 146 9.38 25.02 61.29
CA PRO A 146 7.93 25.13 61.21
C PRO A 146 7.32 24.05 60.32
N THR A 147 6.22 23.43 60.76
CA THR A 147 5.54 22.39 59.97
C THR A 147 4.34 22.98 59.23
N ARG A 148 4.27 22.76 57.91
CA ARG A 148 3.14 23.20 57.06
C ARG A 148 1.88 22.42 57.43
N THR A 149 0.76 23.12 57.57
CA THR A 149 -0.54 22.50 57.92
C THR A 149 -1.34 22.05 56.70
N GLY A 150 -1.00 22.54 55.51
CA GLY A 150 -1.77 22.35 54.28
C GLY A 150 -2.93 23.33 54.12
N GLU A 151 -3.22 24.18 55.12
CA GLU A 151 -4.15 25.29 54.98
C GLU A 151 -3.46 26.47 54.28
N SER A 152 -3.94 26.85 53.10
CA SER A 152 -3.58 28.09 52.40
C SER A 152 -4.76 29.05 52.31
N ARG A 153 -4.46 30.34 52.18
CA ARG A 153 -5.44 31.41 52.00
C ARG A 153 -4.89 32.46 51.05
N LEU A 154 -5.70 32.85 50.08
CA LEU A 154 -5.46 34.01 49.23
C LEU A 154 -5.94 35.27 49.95
N LEU A 155 -5.10 36.30 49.96
CA LEU A 155 -5.38 37.59 50.60
C LEU A 155 -5.78 38.63 49.55
N ARG A 156 -5.29 39.87 49.71
CA ARG A 156 -5.58 40.99 48.82
C ARG A 156 -5.01 40.75 47.42
N GLN A 157 -5.68 41.34 46.43
CA GLN A 157 -5.21 41.37 45.05
C GLN A 157 -3.95 42.22 44.91
N THR A 158 -2.97 41.69 44.20
CA THR A 158 -1.67 42.31 43.90
C THR A 158 -1.54 42.69 42.43
N GLY A 159 -2.26 42.01 41.54
CA GLY A 159 -2.22 42.28 40.10
C GLY A 159 -3.25 41.44 39.33
N THR A 160 -3.04 41.36 38.01
CA THR A 160 -3.76 40.45 37.11
C THR A 160 -2.76 39.76 36.18
N ILE A 161 -3.06 38.52 35.80
CA ILE A 161 -2.30 37.74 34.83
C ILE A 161 -3.23 37.22 33.74
N GLN A 162 -2.78 37.26 32.49
CA GLN A 162 -3.55 36.73 31.36
C GLN A 162 -3.03 35.35 30.96
N GLU A 163 -3.93 34.39 30.86
CA GLU A 163 -3.66 33.08 30.26
C GLU A 163 -4.53 32.86 29.04
N VAL A 164 -3.98 32.11 28.08
CA VAL A 164 -4.64 31.77 26.83
C VAL A 164 -4.89 30.27 26.82
N ASP A 165 -6.15 29.89 26.63
CA ASP A 165 -6.56 28.50 26.51
C ASP A 165 -7.34 28.26 25.21
N THR A 166 -7.23 27.05 24.66
CA THR A 166 -7.90 26.66 23.42
C THR A 166 -8.91 25.57 23.72
N THR A 167 -10.19 25.86 23.48
CA THR A 167 -11.31 24.98 23.79
C THR A 167 -12.19 24.70 22.57
N ASP A 168 -12.98 23.63 22.65
CA ASP A 168 -14.04 23.36 21.67
C ASP A 168 -15.14 24.42 21.75
N ALA A 169 -15.51 24.98 20.61
CA ALA A 169 -16.52 26.01 20.51
C ALA A 169 -17.83 25.44 19.93
N ARG A 170 -18.95 25.95 20.45
CA ARG A 170 -20.28 25.69 19.86
C ARG A 170 -20.54 26.66 18.72
N PRO A 171 -21.41 26.31 17.76
CA PRO A 171 -21.85 27.23 16.72
C PRO A 171 -22.36 28.54 17.34
N TYR A 172 -21.80 29.67 16.91
CA TYR A 172 -22.15 31.00 17.41
C TYR A 172 -22.99 31.81 16.42
N ASP A 173 -22.98 31.42 15.15
CA ASP A 173 -23.85 31.92 14.08
C ASP A 173 -24.90 30.86 13.71
N THR A 174 -26.05 31.35 13.24
CA THR A 174 -27.18 30.61 12.69
C THR A 174 -26.98 30.13 11.24
N GLN A 175 -25.98 30.65 10.53
CA GLN A 175 -25.68 30.21 9.17
C GLN A 175 -25.08 28.80 9.17
N ASP A 176 -25.50 27.96 8.22
CA ASP A 176 -24.86 26.67 8.03
C ASP A 176 -23.50 26.85 7.34
N PRO A 177 -22.49 26.02 7.68
CA PRO A 177 -21.20 26.04 7.01
C PRO A 177 -21.32 25.58 5.56
N ALA A 178 -20.47 26.14 4.70
CA ALA A 178 -20.33 25.74 3.31
C ALA A 178 -19.05 24.93 3.10
N ILE A 179 -19.13 23.92 2.24
CA ILE A 179 -17.98 23.10 1.82
C ILE A 179 -17.79 23.23 0.32
N LYS A 180 -16.54 23.47 -0.06
CA LYS A 180 -16.10 23.55 -1.44
C LYS A 180 -14.94 22.58 -1.67
N ILE A 181 -15.11 21.66 -2.61
CA ILE A 181 -14.11 20.66 -2.98
C ILE A 181 -13.59 20.98 -4.38
N THR A 182 -12.27 21.11 -4.49
CA THR A 182 -11.59 21.43 -5.75
C THR A 182 -10.41 20.49 -6.01
N TYR A 183 -10.11 20.24 -7.27
CA TYR A 183 -8.94 19.47 -7.70
C TYR A 183 -8.39 20.09 -9.00
N ASN A 184 -7.08 20.29 -9.08
CA ASN A 184 -6.44 21.01 -10.20
C ASN A 184 -7.06 22.40 -10.50
N GLY A 185 -7.61 23.07 -9.49
CA GLY A 185 -8.30 24.35 -9.67
C GLY A 185 -9.72 24.26 -10.26
N GLN A 186 -10.19 23.06 -10.62
CA GLN A 186 -11.56 22.81 -11.04
C GLN A 186 -12.44 22.50 -9.83
N LEU A 187 -13.68 23.01 -9.84
CA LEU A 187 -14.69 22.69 -8.84
C LEU A 187 -15.22 21.28 -9.07
N ILE A 188 -15.16 20.42 -8.04
CA ILE A 188 -15.73 19.06 -8.06
C ILE A 188 -17.13 19.09 -7.43
N ALA A 189 -17.22 19.63 -6.21
CA ALA A 189 -18.46 19.66 -5.44
C ALA A 189 -18.51 20.96 -4.61
N GLU A 190 -19.70 21.52 -4.47
CA GLU A 190 -19.97 22.69 -3.64
C GLU A 190 -21.33 22.50 -2.97
N ASN A 191 -21.37 22.65 -1.65
CA ASN A 191 -22.59 22.62 -0.88
C ASN A 191 -22.58 23.78 0.10
N THR A 192 -23.64 24.57 0.04
CA THR A 192 -23.79 25.81 0.80
C THR A 192 -24.44 25.61 2.17
N ALA A 193 -24.92 24.41 2.50
CA ALA A 193 -25.52 24.10 3.79
C ALA A 193 -25.12 22.68 4.25
N TRP A 194 -24.03 22.59 5.03
CA TRP A 194 -23.53 21.35 5.60
C TRP A 194 -23.97 21.18 7.05
N ASN A 195 -24.21 19.95 7.49
CA ASN A 195 -24.62 19.69 8.87
C ASN A 195 -23.51 20.07 9.85
N PHE A 196 -23.82 20.93 10.82
CA PHE A 196 -22.88 21.47 11.81
C PHE A 196 -23.19 21.00 13.23
N ASN A 197 -23.03 19.69 13.46
CA ASN A 197 -23.38 19.07 14.73
C ASN A 197 -22.29 19.31 15.79
N GLY A 198 -22.61 20.04 16.85
CA GLY A 198 -21.70 20.26 17.97
C GLY A 198 -20.44 21.06 17.63
N GLY A 199 -20.46 21.88 16.57
CA GLY A 199 -19.30 22.64 16.12
C GLY A 199 -18.34 21.85 15.20
N ARG A 200 -18.74 20.67 14.72
CA ARG A 200 -17.96 19.83 13.80
C ARG A 200 -18.64 19.70 12.46
N ILE A 201 -17.86 19.89 11.39
CA ILE A 201 -18.24 19.58 10.00
C ILE A 201 -17.61 18.24 9.65
N ASN A 202 -18.39 17.30 9.10
CA ASN A 202 -17.91 15.99 8.67
C ASN A 202 -18.16 15.81 7.16
N VAL A 203 -17.10 15.60 6.39
CA VAL A 203 -17.16 15.43 4.93
C VAL A 203 -16.61 14.05 4.56
N ASN A 204 -17.44 13.20 3.95
CA ASN A 204 -17.01 11.92 3.40
C ASN A 204 -16.52 12.11 1.97
N LEU A 205 -15.19 12.15 1.78
CA LEU A 205 -14.63 12.42 0.45
C LEU A 205 -14.87 11.31 -0.56
N ALA A 206 -15.07 10.06 -0.11
CA ALA A 206 -15.34 8.95 -1.03
C ALA A 206 -16.76 9.00 -1.63
N GLU A 207 -17.71 9.65 -0.96
CA GLU A 207 -19.07 9.86 -1.45
C GLU A 207 -19.20 11.14 -2.29
N GLU A 208 -18.46 12.19 -1.92
CA GLU A 208 -18.57 13.52 -2.54
C GLU A 208 -17.70 13.69 -3.79
N VAL A 209 -16.72 12.82 -4.00
CA VAL A 209 -15.76 12.92 -5.11
C VAL A 209 -15.79 11.68 -5.97
N ASP A 210 -16.08 11.85 -7.25
CA ASP A 210 -15.98 10.77 -8.22
C ASP A 210 -14.51 10.41 -8.48
N ALA A 211 -14.15 9.17 -8.17
CA ALA A 211 -12.80 8.64 -8.37
C ALA A 211 -12.39 8.54 -9.85
N SER A 212 -13.35 8.58 -10.79
CA SER A 212 -13.08 8.56 -12.24
C SER A 212 -12.31 9.80 -12.74
N LEU A 213 -12.30 10.88 -11.95
CA LEU A 213 -11.61 12.14 -12.25
C LEU A 213 -10.08 12.04 -12.17
N PHE A 214 -9.56 10.99 -11.55
CA PHE A 214 -8.13 10.83 -11.29
C PHE A 214 -7.47 9.95 -12.35
N GLY A 215 -6.37 10.44 -12.94
CA GLY A 215 -5.46 9.62 -13.74
C GLY A 215 -4.65 8.66 -12.87
N GLU A 216 -3.82 7.83 -13.50
CA GLU A 216 -2.98 6.82 -12.84
C GLU A 216 -2.13 7.38 -11.70
N ASN A 217 -1.47 8.52 -11.93
CA ASN A 217 -0.60 9.18 -10.96
C ASN A 217 -1.07 10.62 -10.67
N PRO A 218 -2.04 10.82 -9.76
CA PRO A 218 -2.53 12.15 -9.40
C PRO A 218 -1.44 12.94 -8.69
N ARG A 219 -1.03 14.07 -9.30
CA ARG A 219 0.04 14.95 -8.76
C ARG A 219 -0.47 16.01 -7.79
N SER A 220 -1.77 16.31 -7.85
CA SER A 220 -2.39 17.35 -7.03
C SER A 220 -3.18 16.76 -5.88
N ASN A 221 -3.35 17.54 -4.84
CA ASN A 221 -4.19 17.19 -3.71
C ASN A 221 -5.64 17.62 -3.97
N ILE A 222 -6.58 16.86 -3.41
CA ILE A 222 -7.96 17.29 -3.26
C ILE A 222 -7.96 18.41 -2.22
N ARG A 223 -8.51 19.57 -2.58
CA ARG A 223 -8.58 20.74 -1.71
C ARG A 223 -10.01 20.89 -1.20
N VAL A 224 -10.18 20.73 0.10
CA VAL A 224 -11.44 20.85 0.82
C VAL A 224 -11.42 22.14 1.60
N THR A 225 -12.27 23.09 1.23
CA THR A 225 -12.40 24.39 1.88
C THR A 225 -13.70 24.45 2.64
N ALA A 226 -13.61 24.56 3.96
CA ALA A 226 -14.72 24.80 4.86
C ALA A 226 -14.84 26.30 5.16
N THR A 227 -16.05 26.83 5.01
CA THR A 227 -16.36 28.23 5.32
C THR A 227 -17.49 28.27 6.34
N TYR A 228 -17.34 29.05 7.41
CA TYR A 228 -18.36 29.28 8.41
C TYR A 228 -18.29 30.73 8.87
N ASP A 229 -19.36 31.50 8.66
CA ASP A 229 -19.38 32.96 8.85
C ASP A 229 -18.21 33.63 8.10
N THR A 230 -17.19 34.13 8.81
CA THR A 230 -15.98 34.76 8.24
C THR A 230 -14.77 33.83 8.25
N LEU A 231 -14.90 32.66 8.88
CA LEU A 231 -13.82 31.68 9.01
C LEU A 231 -13.70 30.87 7.72
N ASN A 232 -12.47 30.68 7.27
CA ASN A 232 -12.16 29.83 6.13
C ASN A 232 -10.95 28.96 6.48
N GLN A 233 -11.11 27.65 6.38
CA GLN A 233 -10.04 26.69 6.56
C GLN A 233 -9.99 25.73 5.38
N THR A 234 -8.78 25.52 4.87
CA THR A 234 -8.55 24.65 3.73
C THR A 234 -7.67 23.47 4.16
N LYS A 235 -8.13 22.25 3.83
CA LYS A 235 -7.38 21.02 4.00
C LYS A 235 -7.00 20.48 2.62
N GLU A 236 -5.73 20.18 2.43
CA GLU A 236 -5.24 19.45 1.28
C GLU A 236 -5.12 17.96 1.63
N VAL A 237 -5.73 17.12 0.80
CA VAL A 237 -5.83 15.67 1.00
C VAL A 237 -5.28 14.97 -0.25
N PRO A 238 -4.23 14.15 -0.13
CA PRO A 238 -3.74 13.35 -1.24
C PRO A 238 -4.81 12.34 -1.69
N VAL A 239 -4.94 12.10 -3.00
CA VAL A 239 -5.96 11.17 -3.56
C VAL A 239 -5.83 9.76 -2.97
N GLN A 240 -4.59 9.31 -2.75
CA GLN A 240 -4.27 7.98 -2.22
C GLN A 240 -4.61 7.83 -0.72
N SER A 241 -4.90 8.95 -0.03
CA SER A 241 -5.41 8.92 1.35
C SER A 241 -6.92 8.72 1.39
N VAL A 242 -7.62 8.82 0.27
CA VAL A 242 -9.10 8.72 0.15
C VAL A 242 -9.51 7.48 -0.63
N PHE A 243 -8.78 7.19 -1.71
CA PHE A 243 -9.10 6.11 -2.64
C PHE A 243 -7.97 5.08 -2.69
N GLU A 244 -8.32 3.86 -3.09
CA GLU A 244 -7.36 2.79 -3.40
C GLU A 244 -7.24 2.60 -4.90
N GLN A 245 -6.10 2.07 -5.33
CA GLN A 245 -5.88 1.71 -6.73
C GLN A 245 -6.33 0.28 -7.00
N PHE A 246 -6.88 0.08 -8.18
CA PHE A 246 -7.24 -1.20 -8.73
C PHE A 246 -6.70 -1.29 -10.15
N ILE A 247 -6.45 -2.50 -10.63
CA ILE A 247 -6.16 -2.75 -12.04
C ILE A 247 -7.42 -3.21 -12.75
N VAL A 248 -7.49 -2.92 -14.04
CA VAL A 248 -8.47 -3.49 -14.96
C VAL A 248 -7.69 -4.10 -16.13
N VAL A 249 -7.93 -5.37 -16.41
CA VAL A 249 -7.35 -6.05 -17.57
C VAL A 249 -7.89 -5.40 -18.84
N ASP A 250 -6.99 -4.91 -19.70
CA ASP A 250 -7.32 -4.22 -20.96
C ASP A 250 -7.00 -5.03 -22.22
N VAL A 251 -6.27 -6.14 -22.06
CA VAL A 251 -6.08 -7.15 -23.09
C VAL A 251 -7.13 -8.26 -22.99
N GLN A 252 -7.26 -9.05 -24.06
CA GLN A 252 -8.24 -10.15 -24.12
C GLN A 252 -8.04 -11.14 -22.98
N ILE A 253 -6.78 -11.57 -22.79
CA ILE A 253 -6.37 -12.50 -21.75
C ILE A 253 -4.97 -12.11 -21.25
N THR A 254 -4.77 -12.16 -19.94
CA THR A 254 -3.46 -12.05 -19.29
C THR A 254 -3.28 -13.18 -18.28
N ALA A 255 -2.06 -13.65 -18.08
CA ALA A 255 -1.75 -14.62 -17.04
C ALA A 255 -1.69 -13.95 -15.65
N LEU A 256 -2.31 -14.57 -14.66
CA LEU A 256 -2.13 -14.25 -13.23
C LEU A 256 -1.12 -15.23 -12.62
N ARG A 257 -0.09 -14.69 -11.96
CA ARG A 257 1.09 -15.44 -11.54
C ARG A 257 1.32 -15.37 -10.03
N ASN A 258 2.05 -16.35 -9.49
CA ASN A 258 2.51 -16.31 -8.10
C ASN A 258 3.85 -15.57 -7.92
N GLU A 259 4.61 -15.34 -8.99
CA GLU A 259 5.90 -14.64 -9.00
C GLU A 259 5.98 -13.64 -10.17
N PRO A 260 6.73 -12.51 -10.04
CA PRO A 260 6.88 -11.48 -11.07
C PRO A 260 7.88 -11.89 -12.16
N GLU A 261 7.65 -13.07 -12.75
CA GLU A 261 8.50 -13.62 -13.80
C GLU A 261 7.64 -14.23 -14.91
N SER A 262 8.07 -14.09 -16.16
CA SER A 262 7.43 -14.76 -17.29
C SER A 262 7.87 -16.22 -17.31
N ASN A 263 7.17 -17.09 -16.57
CA ASN A 263 7.42 -18.54 -16.54
C ASN A 263 6.12 -19.34 -16.64
N PRO A 264 5.95 -20.26 -17.60
CA PRO A 264 4.74 -21.09 -17.70
C PRO A 264 4.41 -21.87 -16.41
N GLY A 265 5.41 -22.23 -15.61
CA GLY A 265 5.22 -22.95 -14.34
C GLY A 265 4.68 -22.11 -13.18
N ASN A 266 4.62 -20.78 -13.34
CA ASN A 266 4.21 -19.85 -12.28
C ASN A 266 2.81 -19.24 -12.53
N VAL A 267 2.16 -19.62 -13.63
CA VAL A 267 0.80 -19.20 -13.98
C VAL A 267 -0.21 -19.95 -13.10
N LEU A 268 -0.98 -19.20 -12.31
CA LEU A 268 -2.05 -19.72 -11.47
C LEU A 268 -3.34 -19.92 -12.26
N THR A 269 -3.72 -18.90 -13.02
CA THR A 269 -4.93 -18.85 -13.85
C THR A 269 -4.74 -17.76 -14.90
N ASP A 270 -5.55 -17.80 -15.95
CA ASP A 270 -5.66 -16.70 -16.89
C ASP A 270 -6.81 -15.76 -16.43
N LEU A 271 -6.71 -14.47 -16.73
CA LEU A 271 -7.75 -13.46 -16.48
C LEU A 271 -8.23 -12.89 -17.81
N ALA A 272 -9.53 -12.78 -17.98
CA ALA A 272 -10.11 -12.16 -19.16
C ALA A 272 -10.20 -10.63 -19.05
N GLU A 273 -10.33 -9.97 -20.20
CA GLU A 273 -10.61 -8.54 -20.34
C GLU A 273 -11.73 -8.08 -19.40
N GLY A 274 -11.53 -6.93 -18.75
CA GLY A 274 -12.48 -6.36 -17.80
C GLY A 274 -12.37 -6.91 -16.38
N SER A 275 -11.54 -7.94 -16.15
CA SER A 275 -11.25 -8.40 -14.79
C SER A 275 -10.61 -7.28 -13.95
N GLN A 276 -11.02 -7.17 -12.69
CA GLN A 276 -10.62 -6.12 -11.77
C GLN A 276 -10.01 -6.70 -10.50
N LEU A 277 -8.85 -6.19 -10.11
CA LEU A 277 -8.14 -6.63 -8.90
C LEU A 277 -7.59 -5.44 -8.14
N LYS A 278 -7.51 -5.55 -6.81
CA LYS A 278 -6.92 -4.51 -5.97
C LYS A 278 -5.41 -4.47 -6.20
N LEU A 279 -4.88 -3.27 -6.48
CA LEU A 279 -3.46 -3.03 -6.64
C LEU A 279 -2.80 -2.85 -5.27
N ILE A 280 -1.66 -3.53 -5.06
CA ILE A 280 -0.85 -3.43 -3.84
C ILE A 280 0.39 -2.58 -4.12
N SER A 281 1.14 -2.91 -5.16
CA SER A 281 2.38 -2.23 -5.55
C SER A 281 2.72 -2.46 -7.03
N LYS A 282 3.64 -1.65 -7.55
CA LYS A 282 4.31 -1.87 -8.84
C LYS A 282 5.77 -2.22 -8.60
N GLU A 283 6.27 -3.27 -9.25
CA GLU A 283 7.67 -3.69 -9.19
C GLU A 283 8.16 -3.99 -10.61
N GLY A 284 8.92 -3.04 -11.18
CA GLY A 284 9.34 -3.12 -12.59
C GLY A 284 8.13 -3.18 -13.54
N GLU A 285 8.12 -4.20 -14.39
CA GLU A 285 7.07 -4.48 -15.37
C GLU A 285 5.87 -5.23 -14.80
N TRP A 286 5.79 -5.36 -13.46
CA TRP A 286 4.76 -6.15 -12.79
C TRP A 286 3.93 -5.33 -11.82
N TYR A 287 2.62 -5.60 -11.80
CA TYR A 287 1.75 -5.16 -10.74
C TYR A 287 1.47 -6.30 -9.76
N LYS A 288 1.70 -6.03 -8.48
CA LYS A 288 1.31 -6.91 -7.39
C LYS A 288 -0.13 -6.64 -7.02
N VAL A 289 -0.97 -7.66 -7.11
CA VAL A 289 -2.43 -7.54 -6.96
C VAL A 289 -2.98 -8.58 -5.99
N LEU A 290 -4.11 -8.26 -5.37
CA LEU A 290 -4.80 -9.17 -4.47
C LEU A 290 -5.83 -10.01 -5.24
N TYR A 291 -5.64 -11.32 -5.26
CA TYR A 291 -6.63 -12.29 -5.77
C TYR A 291 -7.15 -13.14 -4.60
N GLY A 292 -8.38 -12.86 -4.18
CA GLY A 292 -8.91 -13.39 -2.91
C GLY A 292 -8.14 -12.84 -1.71
N ILE A 293 -7.38 -13.70 -1.04
CA ILE A 293 -6.48 -13.33 0.09
C ILE A 293 -5.00 -13.42 -0.28
N SER A 294 -4.69 -13.83 -1.52
CA SER A 294 -3.33 -14.10 -1.96
C SER A 294 -2.77 -12.93 -2.75
N GLU A 295 -1.51 -12.60 -2.49
CA GLU A 295 -0.75 -11.69 -3.31
C GLU A 295 -0.29 -12.43 -4.57
N THR A 296 -0.55 -11.83 -5.72
CA THR A 296 -0.30 -12.39 -7.05
C THR A 296 0.22 -11.29 -7.98
N TRP A 297 0.63 -11.67 -9.18
CA TRP A 297 1.29 -10.76 -10.12
C TRP A 297 0.64 -10.80 -11.48
N VAL A 298 0.51 -9.62 -12.09
CA VAL A 298 0.03 -9.44 -13.45
C VAL A 298 0.97 -8.48 -14.19
N SER A 299 1.15 -8.69 -15.49
CA SER A 299 1.94 -7.80 -16.35
C SER A 299 1.37 -6.39 -16.30
N ALA A 300 2.23 -5.39 -16.12
CA ALA A 300 1.82 -3.98 -16.11
C ALA A 300 1.39 -3.47 -17.49
N ASN A 301 1.83 -4.14 -18.56
CA ASN A 301 1.46 -3.79 -19.95
C ASN A 301 0.08 -4.33 -20.36
N ASP A 302 -0.49 -5.23 -19.56
CA ASP A 302 -1.74 -5.94 -19.87
C ASP A 302 -2.94 -5.40 -19.08
N VAL A 303 -2.71 -4.32 -18.32
CA VAL A 303 -3.71 -3.72 -17.44
C VAL A 303 -3.56 -2.21 -17.37
N ARG A 304 -4.67 -1.54 -17.06
CA ARG A 304 -4.70 -0.12 -16.69
C ARG A 304 -5.10 0.05 -15.24
N THR A 305 -4.63 1.11 -14.60
CA THR A 305 -4.98 1.43 -13.21
C THR A 305 -6.20 2.36 -13.12
N ILE A 306 -7.00 2.21 -12.07
CA ILE A 306 -8.14 3.05 -11.72
C ILE A 306 -8.18 3.32 -10.22
N TRP A 307 -8.76 4.45 -9.82
CA TRP A 307 -9.01 4.78 -8.42
C TRP A 307 -10.45 4.42 -8.04
N ARG A 308 -10.66 3.80 -6.88
CA ARG A 308 -11.99 3.49 -6.32
C ARG A 308 -12.00 3.59 -4.79
N PRO A 309 -13.17 3.83 -4.17
CA PRO A 309 -13.32 3.71 -2.71
C PRO A 309 -12.94 2.32 -2.21
N SER A 310 -12.48 2.20 -0.96
CA SER A 310 -12.12 0.89 -0.37
C SER A 310 -13.27 -0.12 -0.38
N GLU A 311 -14.52 0.34 -0.29
CA GLU A 311 -15.71 -0.52 -0.33
C GLU A 311 -15.87 -1.25 -1.67
N PHE A 312 -15.33 -0.70 -2.76
CA PHE A 312 -15.36 -1.31 -4.09
C PHE A 312 -14.71 -2.70 -4.14
N ALA A 313 -13.83 -3.03 -3.18
CA ALA A 313 -13.19 -4.34 -3.12
C ALA A 313 -14.19 -5.50 -2.97
N SER A 314 -15.41 -5.27 -2.47
CA SER A 314 -16.45 -6.32 -2.42
C SER A 314 -17.11 -6.60 -3.77
N ASP A 315 -17.02 -5.66 -4.71
CA ASP A 315 -17.76 -5.67 -5.97
C ASP A 315 -16.86 -5.98 -7.17
N LEU A 316 -15.65 -6.48 -6.90
CA LEU A 316 -14.67 -6.82 -7.94
C LEU A 316 -15.22 -7.89 -8.87
N SER A 317 -15.21 -7.57 -10.17
CA SER A 317 -15.48 -8.55 -11.22
C SER A 317 -14.19 -9.26 -11.60
N VAL A 318 -14.06 -10.54 -11.28
CA VAL A 318 -12.90 -11.34 -11.69
C VAL A 318 -13.36 -12.48 -12.58
N ILE A 319 -12.92 -12.46 -13.84
CA ILE A 319 -13.27 -13.46 -14.85
C ILE A 319 -12.06 -14.36 -15.03
N ALA A 320 -11.91 -15.35 -14.13
CA ALA A 320 -10.81 -16.29 -14.15
C ALA A 320 -11.07 -17.45 -15.12
N ILE A 321 -10.10 -17.71 -16.00
CA ILE A 321 -10.08 -18.85 -16.94
C ILE A 321 -9.13 -19.91 -16.37
N PRO A 322 -9.64 -21.04 -15.86
CA PRO A 322 -8.83 -22.04 -15.15
C PRO A 322 -7.80 -22.66 -16.09
N ASN A 323 -6.58 -22.94 -15.65
CA ASN A 323 -5.60 -23.62 -16.50
C ASN A 323 -5.94 -25.12 -16.69
N VAL A 324 -5.81 -25.66 -17.91
CA VAL A 324 -6.06 -27.08 -18.21
C VAL A 324 -4.81 -27.74 -18.79
N PRO A 325 -4.52 -29.00 -18.45
CA PRO A 325 -3.33 -29.68 -18.95
C PRO A 325 -3.39 -29.88 -20.47
N PHE A 326 -2.21 -29.99 -21.11
CA PHE A 326 -2.09 -30.37 -22.52
C PHE A 326 -2.70 -31.76 -22.76
N GLY A 327 -3.46 -31.91 -23.84
CA GLY A 327 -4.26 -33.10 -24.13
C GLY A 327 -5.71 -33.02 -23.66
N SER A 328 -6.15 -31.86 -23.16
CA SER A 328 -7.56 -31.64 -22.76
C SER A 328 -8.40 -31.09 -23.90
N ILE A 329 -7.75 -30.34 -24.82
CA ILE A 329 -8.42 -29.77 -25.98
C ILE A 329 -8.59 -30.86 -27.05
N ASP A 330 -9.63 -30.75 -27.86
CA ASP A 330 -9.94 -31.74 -28.88
C ASP A 330 -8.81 -31.90 -29.91
N VAL A 331 -8.22 -30.84 -30.45
CA VAL A 331 -7.10 -30.90 -31.40
C VAL A 331 -5.83 -31.50 -30.82
N GLU A 332 -5.68 -31.53 -29.50
CA GLU A 332 -4.55 -32.16 -28.79
C GLU A 332 -4.76 -33.66 -28.57
N ARG A 333 -6.01 -34.13 -28.69
CA ARG A 333 -6.39 -35.53 -28.45
C ARG A 333 -6.50 -36.30 -29.74
N ASN A 334 -6.07 -37.56 -29.67
CA ASN A 334 -6.18 -38.51 -30.77
C ASN A 334 -5.59 -37.96 -32.08
N ILE A 335 -4.40 -37.36 -31.99
CA ILE A 335 -3.67 -36.84 -33.16
C ILE A 335 -3.51 -38.00 -34.16
N PRO A 336 -3.98 -37.85 -35.41
CA PRO A 336 -3.98 -38.96 -36.35
C PRO A 336 -2.56 -39.29 -36.77
N VAL A 337 -2.25 -40.57 -36.91
CA VAL A 337 -0.98 -41.01 -37.52
C VAL A 337 -1.16 -41.04 -39.04
N LEU A 338 -0.62 -40.04 -39.73
CA LEU A 338 -0.74 -39.89 -41.19
C LEU A 338 0.50 -40.43 -41.91
N GLY A 339 1.68 -40.12 -41.40
CA GLY A 339 2.97 -40.56 -41.92
C GLY A 339 3.58 -41.72 -41.13
N ARG A 340 4.52 -42.44 -41.76
CA ARG A 340 5.38 -43.41 -41.06
C ARG A 340 6.61 -42.69 -40.52
N SER A 341 7.12 -43.14 -39.37
CA SER A 341 8.36 -42.60 -38.82
C SER A 341 9.50 -42.68 -39.84
N SER A 342 9.97 -41.52 -40.31
CA SER A 342 10.89 -41.42 -41.44
C SER A 342 12.21 -40.78 -41.05
N ILE A 343 13.31 -41.28 -41.62
CA ILE A 343 14.62 -40.61 -41.58
C ILE A 343 14.78 -39.56 -42.69
N ASN A 344 13.75 -39.34 -43.51
CA ASN A 344 13.77 -38.32 -44.56
C ASN A 344 12.83 -37.16 -44.20
N SER A 345 12.47 -36.99 -42.92
CA SER A 345 11.63 -35.90 -42.45
C SER A 345 12.30 -35.20 -41.27
N ALA A 346 12.28 -33.88 -41.28
CA ALA A 346 12.79 -33.03 -40.21
C ALA A 346 11.79 -31.92 -39.89
N ALA A 347 11.87 -31.39 -38.67
CA ALA A 347 11.04 -30.27 -38.26
C ALA A 347 11.87 -29.14 -37.63
N PHE A 348 11.47 -27.91 -37.90
CA PHE A 348 12.04 -26.71 -37.31
C PHE A 348 10.93 -25.89 -36.67
N ILE A 349 11.09 -25.55 -35.38
CA ILE A 349 10.12 -24.73 -34.65
C ILE A 349 10.84 -23.48 -34.14
N LEU A 350 10.40 -22.32 -34.59
CA LEU A 350 10.80 -21.01 -34.08
C LEU A 350 9.59 -20.38 -33.38
N SER A 351 9.65 -20.16 -32.08
CA SER A 351 8.51 -19.66 -31.32
C SER A 351 8.94 -18.70 -30.23
N ASN A 352 8.61 -17.43 -30.41
CA ASN A 352 8.84 -16.37 -29.44
C ASN A 352 7.52 -16.04 -28.75
N ASN A 353 7.43 -16.38 -27.46
CA ASN A 353 6.20 -16.26 -26.67
C ASN A 353 6.34 -15.26 -25.54
N GLN A 354 7.56 -15.00 -25.10
CA GLN A 354 7.90 -14.12 -23.99
C GLN A 354 8.77 -13.00 -24.52
N TYR A 355 8.46 -11.77 -24.10
CA TYR A 355 9.10 -10.56 -24.57
C TYR A 355 9.42 -9.66 -23.38
N ASP A 356 10.60 -9.05 -23.40
CA ASP A 356 10.97 -7.97 -22.51
C ASP A 356 10.45 -6.62 -23.05
N GLY A 357 10.25 -5.66 -22.15
CA GLY A 357 9.80 -4.30 -22.50
C GLY A 357 8.27 -4.19 -22.60
N GLU A 358 7.80 -3.34 -23.51
CA GLU A 358 6.38 -2.95 -23.61
C GLU A 358 5.49 -3.98 -24.32
N ILE A 359 6.05 -5.08 -24.81
CA ILE A 359 5.32 -6.09 -25.59
C ILE A 359 4.78 -7.17 -24.66
N SER A 360 3.45 -7.31 -24.63
CA SER A 360 2.76 -8.38 -23.91
C SER A 360 3.19 -9.77 -24.39
N GLU A 361 3.20 -10.76 -23.50
CA GLU A 361 3.46 -12.14 -23.89
C GLU A 361 2.41 -12.68 -24.90
N ARG A 362 2.81 -13.63 -25.77
CA ARG A 362 1.84 -14.34 -26.62
C ARG A 362 1.20 -15.48 -25.82
N ILE A 363 0.02 -15.20 -25.27
CA ILE A 363 -0.83 -16.19 -24.59
C ILE A 363 -1.03 -17.42 -25.49
N TYR A 364 -0.86 -18.60 -24.91
CA TYR A 364 -0.87 -19.92 -25.57
C TYR A 364 0.22 -20.20 -26.62
N GLY A 365 1.13 -19.27 -26.92
CA GLY A 365 2.14 -19.48 -27.96
C GLY A 365 3.05 -20.69 -27.71
N GLN A 366 3.42 -20.96 -26.45
CA GLN A 366 4.18 -22.16 -26.11
C GLN A 366 3.34 -23.45 -26.29
N ARG A 367 2.05 -23.39 -25.97
CA ARG A 367 1.10 -24.50 -26.14
C ARG A 367 0.88 -24.80 -27.61
N ASP A 368 0.82 -23.78 -28.45
CA ASP A 368 0.77 -23.87 -29.92
C ASP A 368 2.02 -24.52 -30.50
N ALA A 369 3.21 -24.08 -30.06
CA ALA A 369 4.46 -24.71 -30.46
C ALA A 369 4.51 -26.19 -30.06
N LYS A 370 3.98 -26.53 -28.88
CA LYS A 370 3.87 -27.92 -28.42
C LYS A 370 2.86 -28.71 -29.27
N LEU A 371 1.72 -28.13 -29.60
CA LEU A 371 0.72 -28.75 -30.49
C LEU A 371 1.36 -29.10 -31.84
N MET A 372 2.03 -28.14 -32.48
CA MET A 372 2.66 -28.37 -33.77
C MET A 372 3.82 -29.36 -33.69
N GLU A 373 4.60 -29.38 -32.60
CA GLU A 373 5.59 -30.43 -32.34
C GLU A 373 4.96 -31.83 -32.34
N GLU A 374 3.85 -32.02 -31.62
CA GLU A 374 3.15 -33.30 -31.56
C GLU A 374 2.56 -33.72 -32.91
N TYR A 375 2.02 -32.78 -33.70
CA TYR A 375 1.56 -33.06 -35.06
C TYR A 375 2.72 -33.41 -36.00
N PHE A 376 3.88 -32.77 -35.88
CA PHE A 376 5.07 -33.13 -36.64
C PHE A 376 5.55 -34.55 -36.30
N ILE A 377 5.59 -34.90 -35.02
CA ILE A 377 6.07 -36.22 -34.58
C ILE A 377 5.05 -37.32 -34.88
N GLN A 378 3.82 -37.19 -34.38
CA GLN A 378 2.79 -38.22 -34.46
C GLN A 378 2.09 -38.21 -35.81
N GLY A 379 1.73 -37.02 -36.30
CA GLY A 379 1.02 -36.83 -37.56
C GLY A 379 1.90 -37.14 -38.76
N PHE A 380 2.98 -36.40 -38.94
CA PHE A 380 3.85 -36.50 -40.12
C PHE A 380 4.96 -37.55 -39.99
N GLY A 381 5.13 -38.18 -38.81
CA GLY A 381 6.16 -39.19 -38.60
C GLY A 381 7.58 -38.63 -38.52
N VAL A 382 7.75 -37.36 -38.14
CA VAL A 382 9.09 -36.80 -37.86
C VAL A 382 9.65 -37.48 -36.61
N ARG A 383 10.89 -37.97 -36.67
CA ARG A 383 11.55 -38.50 -35.48
C ARG A 383 11.82 -37.36 -34.50
N GLY A 384 11.51 -37.56 -33.22
CA GLY A 384 11.73 -36.53 -32.19
C GLY A 384 13.18 -36.00 -32.13
N THR A 385 14.17 -36.83 -32.46
CA THR A 385 15.60 -36.42 -32.55
C THR A 385 15.91 -35.48 -33.73
N ARG A 386 14.96 -35.29 -34.66
CA ARG A 386 15.05 -34.42 -35.84
C ARG A 386 14.09 -33.23 -35.75
N VAL A 387 13.58 -32.94 -34.56
CA VAL A 387 12.85 -31.71 -34.27
C VAL A 387 13.84 -30.74 -33.64
N VAL A 388 14.16 -29.67 -34.35
CA VAL A 388 15.01 -28.60 -33.84
C VAL A 388 14.16 -27.41 -33.44
N LYS A 389 14.35 -26.93 -32.22
CA LYS A 389 13.57 -25.83 -31.64
C LYS A 389 14.45 -24.63 -31.32
N ALA A 390 13.93 -23.45 -31.59
CA ALA A 390 14.40 -22.15 -31.15
C ALA A 390 13.22 -21.46 -30.45
N MET A 391 13.17 -21.56 -29.12
CA MET A 391 12.13 -20.96 -28.29
C MET A 391 12.68 -19.66 -27.69
N ASN A 392 11.88 -18.58 -27.70
CA ASN A 392 12.26 -17.26 -27.17
C ASN A 392 13.67 -16.87 -27.62
N ALA A 393 13.87 -16.86 -28.95
CA ALA A 393 15.12 -16.45 -29.54
C ALA A 393 15.23 -14.92 -29.48
N ALA A 394 16.24 -14.42 -28.77
CA ALA A 394 16.52 -12.99 -28.67
C ALA A 394 17.02 -12.36 -29.98
N ASN A 395 17.77 -13.09 -30.82
CA ASN A 395 18.35 -12.56 -32.05
C ASN A 395 18.71 -13.64 -33.08
N ASP A 396 19.10 -13.17 -34.27
CA ASP A 396 19.56 -13.96 -35.41
C ASP A 396 20.55 -15.06 -35.05
N ARG A 397 21.51 -14.80 -34.15
CA ARG A 397 22.58 -15.77 -33.83
C ARG A 397 22.03 -17.04 -33.20
N ILE A 398 20.96 -16.93 -32.40
CA ILE A 398 20.31 -18.08 -31.77
C ILE A 398 19.59 -18.91 -32.84
N VAL A 399 18.91 -18.23 -33.77
CA VAL A 399 18.21 -18.88 -34.89
C VAL A 399 19.20 -19.55 -35.84
N GLU A 400 20.32 -18.90 -36.18
CA GLU A 400 21.40 -19.46 -37.00
C GLU A 400 22.01 -20.72 -36.38
N ARG A 401 22.22 -20.72 -35.06
CA ARG A 401 22.70 -21.90 -34.33
C ARG A 401 21.68 -23.04 -34.39
N ALA A 402 20.39 -22.73 -34.25
CA ALA A 402 19.34 -23.73 -34.41
C ALA A 402 19.30 -24.27 -35.84
N TYR A 403 19.33 -23.40 -36.85
CA TYR A 403 19.42 -23.78 -38.25
C TYR A 403 20.65 -24.66 -38.54
N SER A 404 21.82 -24.34 -37.99
CA SER A 404 23.04 -25.14 -38.19
C SER A 404 22.89 -26.57 -37.65
N ARG A 405 22.21 -26.73 -36.50
CA ARG A 405 21.85 -28.07 -35.95
C ARG A 405 20.88 -28.80 -36.87
N LEU A 406 19.87 -28.11 -37.39
CA LEU A 406 18.93 -28.67 -38.37
C LEU A 406 19.69 -29.15 -39.62
N ALA A 407 20.49 -28.27 -40.25
CA ALA A 407 21.25 -28.59 -41.44
C ALA A 407 22.18 -29.80 -41.23
N SER A 408 22.86 -29.88 -40.09
CA SER A 408 23.72 -31.02 -39.75
C SER A 408 22.96 -32.34 -39.60
N SER A 409 21.66 -32.30 -39.29
CA SER A 409 20.82 -33.50 -39.18
C SER A 409 20.23 -33.95 -40.53
N MET A 410 20.40 -33.15 -41.59
CA MET A 410 19.76 -33.33 -42.89
C MET A 410 20.73 -33.70 -44.03
N SER A 411 21.98 -34.05 -43.70
CA SER A 411 23.11 -34.10 -44.65
C SER A 411 23.16 -35.28 -45.65
N GLU A 412 22.26 -36.26 -45.60
CA GLU A 412 22.45 -37.54 -46.32
C GLU A 412 21.35 -37.93 -47.33
N SER A 413 20.27 -37.15 -47.49
CA SER A 413 19.20 -37.45 -48.46
C SER A 413 18.31 -36.23 -48.71
N ARG A 414 17.57 -36.20 -49.83
CA ARG A 414 16.49 -35.22 -49.98
C ARG A 414 15.41 -35.45 -48.93
N GLN A 415 15.10 -34.43 -48.13
CA GLN A 415 14.19 -34.55 -46.99
C GLN A 415 12.95 -33.67 -47.12
N ASN A 416 11.91 -34.02 -46.37
CA ASN A 416 10.69 -33.23 -46.18
C ASN A 416 10.87 -32.38 -44.93
N LEU A 417 10.86 -31.06 -45.09
CA LEU A 417 11.01 -30.11 -43.99
C LEU A 417 9.64 -29.56 -43.59
N ARG A 418 9.35 -29.55 -42.29
CA ARG A 418 8.17 -28.93 -41.70
C ARG A 418 8.60 -27.82 -40.75
N VAL A 419 8.15 -26.61 -41.00
CA VAL A 419 8.56 -25.41 -40.25
C VAL A 419 7.34 -24.79 -39.59
N TYR A 420 7.44 -24.52 -38.30
CA TYR A 420 6.46 -23.73 -37.58
C TYR A 420 7.14 -22.46 -37.04
N ILE A 421 6.57 -21.30 -37.33
CA ILE A 421 7.04 -20.00 -36.87
C ILE A 421 5.91 -19.32 -36.09
N ASN A 422 6.19 -18.86 -34.89
CA ASN A 422 5.24 -18.14 -34.04
C ASN A 422 5.94 -16.93 -33.39
N GLY A 423 5.31 -15.76 -33.43
CA GLY A 423 5.68 -14.61 -32.61
C GLY A 423 5.14 -13.28 -33.16
N TYR A 424 5.53 -12.18 -32.53
CA TYR A 424 5.27 -10.84 -33.08
C TYR A 424 6.23 -10.57 -34.24
N ALA A 425 5.70 -9.93 -35.28
CA ALA A 425 6.47 -9.55 -36.45
C ALA A 425 6.31 -8.07 -36.77
N GLU A 426 7.30 -7.51 -37.44
CA GLU A 426 7.29 -6.13 -37.91
C GLU A 426 7.74 -6.08 -39.37
N ILE A 427 7.10 -5.22 -40.15
CA ILE A 427 7.50 -4.96 -41.53
C ILE A 427 8.32 -3.67 -41.55
N ARG A 428 9.57 -3.78 -41.97
CA ARG A 428 10.52 -2.66 -42.10
C ARG A 428 11.16 -2.73 -43.48
N ASP A 429 11.15 -1.61 -44.22
CA ASP A 429 11.74 -1.52 -45.56
C ASP A 429 11.27 -2.66 -46.51
N SER A 430 9.95 -2.97 -46.47
CA SER A 430 9.31 -4.06 -47.22
C SER A 430 9.84 -5.47 -46.90
N GLN A 431 10.54 -5.64 -45.78
CA GLN A 431 11.02 -6.90 -45.25
C GLN A 431 10.32 -7.22 -43.92
N VAL A 432 10.14 -8.51 -43.66
CA VAL A 432 9.43 -9.04 -42.50
C VAL A 432 10.44 -9.55 -41.49
N PHE A 433 10.43 -8.95 -40.30
CA PHE A 433 11.27 -9.34 -39.18
C PHE A 433 10.40 -9.95 -38.08
N LEU A 434 10.91 -11.00 -37.43
CA LEU A 434 10.33 -11.49 -36.18
C LEU A 434 10.98 -10.74 -35.02
N LEU A 435 10.19 -10.30 -34.04
CA LEU A 435 10.74 -9.64 -32.86
C LEU A 435 11.47 -10.65 -31.98
N GLY A 436 12.66 -10.26 -31.52
CA GLY A 436 13.44 -10.99 -30.53
C GLY A 436 12.75 -10.96 -29.16
N SER A 437 13.02 -11.98 -28.33
CA SER A 437 12.47 -12.03 -26.97
C SER A 437 13.05 -10.99 -26.02
N ASP A 438 14.30 -10.59 -26.20
CA ASP A 438 15.03 -9.75 -25.24
C ASP A 438 15.34 -8.39 -25.87
N LEU A 439 15.38 -7.35 -25.05
CA LEU A 439 15.88 -6.04 -25.46
C LEU A 439 17.40 -6.06 -25.64
N ASP A 440 17.92 -5.21 -26.50
CA ASP A 440 19.36 -5.01 -26.67
C ASP A 440 19.97 -4.21 -25.50
N SER A 441 21.28 -3.97 -25.54
CA SER A 441 21.98 -3.21 -24.49
C SER A 441 21.52 -1.74 -24.36
N ASN A 442 20.82 -1.21 -25.37
CA ASN A 442 20.28 0.14 -25.38
C ASN A 442 18.79 0.17 -24.99
N GLY A 443 18.18 -0.99 -24.71
CA GLY A 443 16.76 -1.11 -24.41
C GLY A 443 15.87 -1.13 -25.65
N GLU A 444 16.41 -1.39 -26.84
CA GLU A 444 15.64 -1.48 -28.09
C GLU A 444 15.28 -2.92 -28.44
N ASN A 445 14.16 -3.09 -29.14
CA ASN A 445 13.74 -4.41 -29.65
C ASN A 445 14.80 -4.98 -30.61
N GLN A 446 15.17 -6.24 -30.40
CA GLN A 446 15.97 -6.99 -31.35
C GLN A 446 15.10 -7.59 -32.46
N TYR A 447 15.69 -7.80 -33.63
CA TYR A 447 15.00 -8.31 -34.81
C TYR A 447 15.68 -9.57 -35.34
N ILE A 448 14.86 -10.51 -35.80
CA ILE A 448 15.28 -11.74 -36.48
C ILE A 448 14.85 -11.62 -37.95
N ASP A 449 15.82 -11.69 -38.86
CA ASP A 449 15.58 -11.56 -40.30
C ASP A 449 15.00 -12.87 -40.87
N LEU A 450 13.70 -12.85 -41.17
CA LEU A 450 13.02 -14.02 -41.74
C LEU A 450 13.42 -14.26 -43.20
N GLN A 451 13.80 -13.23 -43.96
CA GLN A 451 14.26 -13.42 -45.35
C GLN A 451 15.57 -14.20 -45.36
N LYS A 452 16.48 -13.89 -44.44
CA LYS A 452 17.73 -14.63 -44.23
C LYS A 452 17.46 -16.08 -43.82
N LEU A 453 16.53 -16.33 -42.91
CA LEU A 453 16.12 -17.69 -42.53
C LEU A 453 15.54 -18.47 -43.72
N PHE A 454 14.63 -17.86 -44.49
CA PHE A 454 14.01 -18.49 -45.66
C PHE A 454 15.05 -18.79 -46.75
N ARG A 455 15.99 -17.88 -47.00
CA ARG A 455 17.13 -18.13 -47.90
C ARG A 455 18.01 -19.25 -47.39
N ALA A 456 18.19 -19.37 -46.07
CA ALA A 456 18.98 -20.45 -45.49
C ALA A 456 18.35 -21.82 -45.80
N PHE A 457 17.02 -21.96 -45.76
CA PHE A 457 16.36 -23.23 -46.12
C PHE A 457 16.64 -23.68 -47.55
N ASN A 458 16.88 -22.77 -48.49
CA ASN A 458 17.23 -23.12 -49.87
C ASN A 458 18.62 -23.75 -50.01
N ASN A 459 19.47 -23.65 -48.98
CA ASN A 459 20.78 -24.33 -48.95
C ASN A 459 20.65 -25.82 -48.57
N LEU A 460 19.45 -26.28 -48.20
CA LEU A 460 19.17 -27.67 -47.87
C LEU A 460 18.68 -28.42 -49.12
N GLU A 461 19.05 -29.69 -49.25
CA GLU A 461 18.50 -30.56 -50.29
C GLU A 461 17.11 -31.06 -49.86
N LEU A 462 16.05 -30.37 -50.30
CA LEU A 462 14.67 -30.64 -49.89
C LEU A 462 13.85 -31.27 -51.03
N ASN A 463 13.01 -32.25 -50.68
CA ASN A 463 11.93 -32.75 -51.53
C ASN A 463 10.71 -31.82 -51.44
N SER A 464 10.27 -31.54 -50.21
CA SER A 464 9.18 -30.62 -49.91
C SER A 464 9.48 -29.78 -48.68
N ILE A 465 8.87 -28.60 -48.61
CA ILE A 465 8.93 -27.72 -47.44
C ILE A 465 7.55 -27.15 -47.16
N LEU A 466 7.06 -27.36 -45.93
CA LEU A 466 5.84 -26.73 -45.44
C LEU A 466 6.22 -25.74 -44.36
N ILE A 467 5.89 -24.46 -44.54
CA ILE A 467 6.07 -23.42 -43.54
C ILE A 467 4.69 -22.96 -43.06
N VAL A 468 4.48 -23.04 -41.76
CA VAL A 468 3.28 -22.55 -41.07
C VAL A 468 3.71 -21.41 -40.17
N ALA A 469 3.35 -20.19 -40.53
CA ALA A 469 3.77 -18.98 -39.83
C ALA A 469 2.57 -18.30 -39.15
N ASP A 470 2.43 -18.52 -37.84
CA ASP A 470 1.49 -17.80 -36.98
C ASP A 470 2.12 -16.51 -36.46
N LEU A 471 2.08 -15.47 -37.29
CA LEU A 471 2.67 -14.17 -37.00
C LEU A 471 1.59 -13.18 -36.59
N ASP A 472 1.87 -12.35 -35.58
CA ASP A 472 1.06 -11.18 -35.25
C ASP A 472 1.83 -9.91 -35.62
N ILE A 473 1.43 -9.24 -36.70
CA ILE A 473 2.17 -8.11 -37.27
C ILE A 473 1.76 -6.82 -36.56
N LEU A 474 2.72 -6.14 -35.92
CA LEU A 474 2.46 -4.94 -35.13
C LEU A 474 2.27 -3.69 -36.00
N ASN A 475 3.11 -3.52 -37.03
CA ASN A 475 3.03 -2.39 -37.97
C ASN A 475 2.15 -2.76 -39.15
N GLN A 476 0.87 -2.38 -39.04
CA GLN A 476 -0.18 -2.75 -39.99
C GLN A 476 -0.10 -1.92 -41.27
N ASP A 477 0.58 -2.47 -42.28
CA ASP A 477 0.44 -2.05 -43.68
C ASP A 477 -0.66 -2.88 -44.36
N GLY A 478 -1.43 -2.30 -45.27
CA GLY A 478 -2.42 -3.02 -46.08
C GLY A 478 -1.81 -3.91 -47.17
N SER A 479 -0.54 -3.68 -47.52
CA SER A 479 0.14 -4.42 -48.58
C SER A 479 0.52 -5.84 -48.15
N THR A 480 0.09 -6.85 -48.90
CA THR A 480 0.51 -8.24 -48.74
C THR A 480 1.85 -8.55 -49.41
N GLU A 481 2.43 -7.58 -50.13
CA GLU A 481 3.65 -7.74 -50.91
C GLU A 481 4.85 -8.23 -50.06
N PRO A 482 5.10 -7.73 -48.83
CA PRO A 482 6.23 -8.20 -48.02
C PRO A 482 6.13 -9.69 -47.66
N LEU A 483 4.93 -10.19 -47.36
CA LEU A 483 4.69 -11.61 -47.07
C LEU A 483 4.80 -12.48 -48.34
N GLN A 484 4.30 -11.97 -49.46
CA GLN A 484 4.45 -12.64 -50.76
C GLN A 484 5.93 -12.76 -51.14
N ASN A 485 6.69 -11.67 -51.03
CA ASN A 485 8.13 -11.63 -51.30
C ASN A 485 8.89 -12.59 -50.38
N LEU A 486 8.52 -12.66 -49.10
CA LEU A 486 9.11 -13.63 -48.16
C LEU A 486 8.82 -15.07 -48.59
N ALA A 487 7.58 -15.41 -48.95
CA ALA A 487 7.22 -16.75 -49.40
C ALA A 487 7.92 -17.13 -50.72
N SER A 488 7.99 -16.20 -51.68
CA SER A 488 8.66 -16.38 -52.98
C SER A 488 10.10 -16.84 -52.86
N ILE A 489 10.82 -16.45 -51.81
CA ILE A 489 12.20 -16.92 -51.55
C ILE A 489 12.28 -18.45 -51.57
N VAL A 490 11.28 -19.14 -51.02
CA VAL A 490 11.28 -20.60 -50.92
C VAL A 490 10.45 -21.23 -52.05
N THR A 491 9.33 -20.62 -52.44
CA THR A 491 8.45 -21.20 -53.47
C THR A 491 9.04 -21.14 -54.87
N ASP A 492 9.87 -20.16 -55.17
CA ASP A 492 10.53 -20.05 -56.48
C ASP A 492 11.74 -21.00 -56.58
N ALA A 493 12.33 -21.36 -55.44
CA ALA A 493 13.46 -22.28 -55.36
C ALA A 493 13.04 -23.76 -55.31
N ASN A 494 11.86 -24.07 -54.77
CA ASN A 494 11.37 -25.43 -54.62
C ASN A 494 9.88 -25.56 -55.00
N PHE A 495 9.59 -26.31 -56.08
CA PHE A 495 8.23 -26.60 -56.53
C PHE A 495 7.38 -27.41 -55.53
N GLY A 496 8.02 -28.05 -54.55
CA GLY A 496 7.40 -28.73 -53.40
C GLY A 496 7.26 -27.85 -52.17
N ALA A 497 7.24 -26.52 -52.31
CA ALA A 497 7.08 -25.59 -51.20
C ALA A 497 5.62 -25.15 -51.00
N ALA A 498 5.22 -25.01 -49.74
CA ALA A 498 3.95 -24.45 -49.30
C ALA A 498 4.19 -23.55 -48.07
N VAL A 499 3.66 -22.33 -48.10
CA VAL A 499 3.80 -21.34 -47.03
C VAL A 499 2.42 -20.82 -46.64
N PHE A 500 2.08 -20.95 -45.35
CA PHE A 500 0.87 -20.41 -44.76
C PHE A 500 1.21 -19.29 -43.78
N PHE A 501 0.47 -18.19 -43.86
CA PHE A 501 0.50 -17.13 -42.86
C PHE A 501 -0.86 -17.03 -42.14
N SER A 502 -0.83 -16.75 -40.85
CA SER A 502 -2.01 -16.62 -39.97
C SER A 502 -2.99 -15.53 -40.35
N SER A 503 -2.49 -14.41 -40.87
CA SER A 503 -3.27 -13.22 -41.19
C SER A 503 -2.62 -12.39 -42.29
N ARG A 504 -3.37 -11.43 -42.81
CA ARG A 504 -2.82 -10.34 -43.63
C ARG A 504 -2.06 -9.34 -42.75
N PRO A 505 -1.14 -8.53 -43.31
CA PRO A 505 -0.38 -7.56 -42.52
C PRO A 505 -1.21 -6.47 -41.84
N ASP A 506 -2.40 -6.16 -42.35
CA ASP A 506 -3.37 -5.24 -41.76
C ASP A 506 -4.25 -5.88 -40.68
N GLN A 507 -3.98 -7.13 -40.29
CA GLN A 507 -4.85 -7.94 -39.43
C GLN A 507 -4.06 -8.62 -38.32
N ARG A 508 -4.68 -8.74 -37.14
CA ARG A 508 -4.09 -9.39 -35.97
C ARG A 508 -4.35 -10.89 -35.96
N SER A 509 -3.39 -11.67 -35.47
CA SER A 509 -3.61 -13.09 -35.15
C SER A 509 -4.24 -13.24 -33.77
N GLY A 510 -5.51 -13.67 -33.71
CA GLY A 510 -6.28 -13.79 -32.48
C GLY A 510 -6.12 -15.14 -31.77
N ILE A 511 -6.42 -15.15 -30.47
CA ILE A 511 -6.50 -16.37 -29.66
C ILE A 511 -7.89 -17.02 -29.79
N TYR A 512 -7.99 -18.33 -29.69
CA TYR A 512 -9.26 -19.05 -29.66
C TYR A 512 -9.71 -19.23 -28.21
N SER A 513 -10.20 -18.12 -27.65
CA SER A 513 -10.76 -18.09 -26.32
C SER A 513 -11.81 -16.98 -26.25
N SER A 514 -12.85 -17.19 -25.43
CA SER A 514 -13.89 -16.18 -25.23
C SER A 514 -14.42 -16.22 -23.80
N ASN A 515 -14.74 -15.05 -23.25
CA ASN A 515 -15.12 -14.90 -21.83
C ASN A 515 -16.32 -15.79 -21.43
N ASN A 516 -17.21 -16.10 -22.38
CA ASN A 516 -18.47 -16.83 -22.15
C ASN A 516 -18.65 -18.09 -23.03
N GLY A 517 -17.59 -18.57 -23.69
CA GLY A 517 -17.69 -19.66 -24.66
C GLY A 517 -16.52 -20.63 -24.60
N ASP A 518 -16.36 -21.45 -25.65
CA ASP A 518 -15.36 -22.51 -25.68
C ASP A 518 -13.93 -21.96 -25.58
N GLN A 519 -13.19 -22.52 -24.62
CA GLN A 519 -11.82 -22.17 -24.29
C GLN A 519 -10.88 -23.15 -24.99
N ASN A 520 -10.66 -22.94 -26.29
CA ASN A 520 -9.83 -23.83 -27.11
C ASN A 520 -8.32 -23.60 -26.92
N ARG A 521 -7.92 -22.51 -26.23
CA ARG A 521 -6.58 -22.29 -25.64
C ARG A 521 -5.40 -22.43 -26.61
N HIS A 522 -5.64 -22.02 -27.84
CA HIS A 522 -4.67 -21.99 -28.92
C HIS A 522 -4.90 -20.73 -29.74
N SER A 523 -3.93 -20.29 -30.53
CA SER A 523 -4.22 -19.26 -31.55
C SER A 523 -5.26 -19.79 -32.54
N ILE A 524 -6.20 -18.94 -33.00
CA ILE A 524 -7.29 -19.35 -33.92
C ILE A 524 -6.70 -20.08 -35.13
N PHE A 525 -5.66 -19.51 -35.73
CA PHE A 525 -5.00 -20.09 -36.88
C PHE A 525 -4.36 -21.46 -36.59
N THR A 526 -3.58 -21.57 -35.50
CA THR A 526 -2.92 -22.82 -35.13
C THR A 526 -3.92 -23.92 -34.80
N TYR A 527 -5.01 -23.58 -34.11
CA TYR A 527 -6.12 -24.50 -33.83
C TYR A 527 -6.70 -25.09 -35.13
N PHE A 528 -7.11 -24.23 -36.06
CA PHE A 528 -7.72 -24.67 -37.31
C PHE A 528 -6.72 -25.35 -38.26
N MET A 529 -5.42 -25.04 -38.15
CA MET A 529 -4.37 -25.78 -38.85
C MET A 529 -4.29 -27.22 -38.36
N ALA A 530 -4.26 -27.42 -37.03
CA ALA A 530 -4.25 -28.74 -36.43
C ALA A 530 -5.56 -29.50 -36.73
N GLU A 531 -6.71 -28.83 -36.64
CA GLU A 531 -8.01 -29.41 -36.99
C GLU A 531 -8.06 -29.85 -38.46
N ALA A 532 -7.59 -29.04 -39.41
CA ALA A 532 -7.55 -29.41 -40.82
C ALA A 532 -6.77 -30.71 -41.05
N ILE A 533 -5.61 -30.85 -40.40
CA ILE A 533 -4.79 -32.07 -40.47
C ILE A 533 -5.52 -33.24 -39.81
N LYS A 534 -6.18 -32.99 -38.68
CA LYS A 534 -6.95 -33.99 -37.93
C LYS A 534 -8.11 -34.56 -38.74
N GLU A 535 -8.79 -33.71 -39.50
CA GLU A 535 -9.88 -34.07 -40.42
C GLU A 535 -9.39 -34.74 -41.71
N ARG A 536 -8.08 -34.97 -41.84
CA ARG A 536 -7.46 -35.63 -43.01
C ARG A 536 -7.68 -34.85 -44.30
N ASN A 537 -7.66 -33.51 -44.23
CA ASN A 537 -7.40 -32.71 -45.41
C ASN A 537 -5.97 -33.06 -45.87
N MET A 538 -5.80 -33.69 -47.04
CA MET A 538 -4.51 -34.28 -47.45
C MET A 538 -3.70 -33.44 -48.44
N THR A 539 -4.29 -32.37 -49.00
CA THR A 539 -3.61 -31.45 -49.93
C THR A 539 -3.57 -30.04 -49.36
N MET A 540 -2.59 -29.24 -49.77
CA MET A 540 -2.44 -27.86 -49.28
C MET A 540 -3.66 -27.00 -49.61
N ASN A 541 -4.27 -27.18 -50.78
CA ASN A 541 -5.54 -26.51 -51.14
C ASN A 541 -6.69 -26.90 -50.21
N SER A 542 -6.79 -28.17 -49.83
CA SER A 542 -7.85 -28.63 -48.89
C SER A 542 -7.66 -28.02 -47.51
N VAL A 543 -6.42 -27.94 -47.03
CA VAL A 543 -6.07 -27.27 -45.77
C VAL A 543 -6.40 -25.78 -45.85
N PHE A 544 -5.98 -25.09 -46.92
CA PHE A 544 -6.25 -23.67 -47.09
C PHE A 544 -7.75 -23.38 -47.11
N ASN A 545 -8.54 -24.17 -47.85
CA ASN A 545 -10.00 -24.02 -47.88
C ASN A 545 -10.66 -24.23 -46.50
N HIS A 546 -10.07 -25.07 -45.64
CA HIS A 546 -10.51 -25.21 -44.25
C HIS A 546 -10.21 -23.95 -43.45
N LEU A 547 -8.97 -23.45 -43.55
CA LEU A 547 -8.53 -22.24 -42.84
C LEU A 547 -9.33 -20.99 -43.28
N ASP A 548 -9.47 -20.77 -44.58
CA ASP A 548 -10.15 -19.61 -45.17
C ASP A 548 -11.64 -19.52 -44.80
N ARG A 549 -12.27 -20.67 -44.50
CA ARG A 549 -13.66 -20.70 -44.00
C ARG A 549 -13.75 -20.45 -42.50
N ASN A 550 -12.92 -21.14 -41.71
CA ASN A 550 -13.12 -21.21 -40.26
C ASN A 550 -12.40 -20.10 -39.49
N VAL A 551 -11.20 -19.68 -39.92
CA VAL A 551 -10.42 -18.64 -39.24
C VAL A 551 -11.12 -17.28 -39.30
N PRO A 552 -11.57 -16.78 -40.48
CA PRO A 552 -12.23 -15.48 -40.55
C PRO A 552 -13.61 -15.46 -39.88
N PHE A 553 -14.32 -16.58 -39.89
CA PHE A 553 -15.61 -16.71 -39.21
C PHE A 553 -15.44 -16.61 -37.69
N THR A 554 -14.53 -17.42 -37.14
CA THR A 554 -14.25 -17.46 -35.70
C THR A 554 -13.71 -16.13 -35.19
N SER A 555 -12.77 -15.52 -35.91
CA SER A 555 -12.20 -14.22 -35.49
C SER A 555 -13.27 -13.12 -35.43
N ARG A 556 -14.18 -13.05 -36.41
CA ARG A 556 -15.31 -12.10 -36.37
C ARG A 556 -16.28 -12.41 -35.24
N SER A 557 -16.58 -13.69 -35.00
CA SER A 557 -17.49 -14.09 -33.93
C SER A 557 -16.94 -13.77 -32.54
N LEU A 558 -15.63 -13.85 -32.34
CA LEU A 558 -14.99 -13.62 -31.04
C LEU A 558 -14.61 -12.16 -30.82
N TYR A 559 -14.17 -11.46 -31.88
CA TYR A 559 -13.48 -10.18 -31.75
C TYR A 559 -14.00 -9.07 -32.67
N ASP A 560 -15.06 -9.33 -33.44
CA ASP A 560 -15.63 -8.39 -34.41
C ASP A 560 -14.58 -7.79 -35.37
N ARG A 561 -13.54 -8.57 -35.69
CA ARG A 561 -12.46 -8.17 -36.60
C ARG A 561 -12.07 -9.32 -37.54
N PRO A 562 -11.57 -9.03 -38.75
CA PRO A 562 -11.15 -10.06 -39.68
C PRO A 562 -9.77 -10.65 -39.32
N GLN A 563 -9.61 -11.94 -39.59
CA GLN A 563 -8.32 -12.63 -39.65
C GLN A 563 -8.37 -13.57 -40.86
N ASN A 564 -7.71 -13.18 -41.94
CA ASN A 564 -7.73 -13.90 -43.21
C ASN A 564 -6.36 -14.57 -43.43
N PRO A 565 -6.28 -15.90 -43.42
CA PRO A 565 -5.03 -16.61 -43.67
C PRO A 565 -4.56 -16.40 -45.11
N LEU A 566 -3.26 -16.47 -45.34
CA LEU A 566 -2.66 -16.39 -46.67
C LEU A 566 -1.93 -17.70 -47.00
N PHE A 567 -1.97 -18.09 -48.27
CA PHE A 567 -1.30 -19.27 -48.80
C PHE A 567 -0.50 -18.94 -50.06
N PHE A 568 0.73 -19.44 -50.11
CA PHE A 568 1.63 -19.32 -51.26
C PHE A 568 2.32 -20.67 -51.53
N GLY A 569 2.56 -20.98 -52.81
CA GLY A 569 3.25 -22.20 -53.24
C GLY A 569 2.34 -23.22 -53.93
N ASN A 570 2.71 -24.49 -53.85
CA ASN A 570 2.04 -25.57 -54.57
C ASN A 570 0.81 -26.11 -53.80
N GLY A 571 -0.37 -25.77 -54.30
CA GLY A 571 -1.66 -26.18 -53.70
C GLY A 571 -1.99 -27.67 -53.83
N ASP A 572 -1.43 -28.34 -54.84
CA ASP A 572 -1.67 -29.76 -55.12
C ASP A 572 -0.71 -30.68 -54.36
N LEU A 573 0.27 -30.10 -53.66
CA LEU A 573 1.22 -30.85 -52.84
C LEU A 573 0.49 -31.65 -51.75
N GLY A 574 0.79 -32.96 -51.69
CA GLY A 574 0.32 -33.82 -50.61
C GLY A 574 1.00 -33.48 -49.29
N LEU A 575 0.25 -33.49 -48.19
CA LEU A 575 0.77 -33.24 -46.83
C LEU A 575 1.83 -34.26 -46.37
N LEU A 576 1.84 -35.44 -46.98
CA LEU A 576 2.77 -36.53 -46.67
C LEU A 576 3.91 -36.68 -47.71
N GLU A 577 3.87 -35.92 -48.79
CA GLU A 577 4.85 -36.02 -49.89
C GLU A 577 6.12 -35.22 -49.63
#